data_AF-A0A942A4M3-F1
#
_entry.id   AF-A0A942A4M3-F1
#
_cell.length_a   1.000
_cell.length_b   1.000
_cell.length_c   1.000
_cell.angle_alpha   90.00
_cell.angle_beta   90.00
_cell.angle_gamma   90.00
#
_symmetry.space_group_name_H-M   'P 1'
#
loop_
_entity.id
_entity.type
_entity.pdbx_description
1 polymer ?
#
loop_
_entity_poly.entity_id
_entity_poly.type
_entity_poly.pdbx_seq_one_letter_code
_entity_poly.pdbx_strand_id
1 'polypeptide(L)'
;MGQIRIKDEALPILKSGIVFKKKLLSVKIENYLKRLKAFEKKHKMKSETFLGKFNKGKLGDDEEWLDWLFVYEAYNKIYEQKKIIDGLSL
;
A
#
# COMPACT_ATOMS: atom_id res chain seq x y z
N MET A 1 20.24 -7.01 16.85
CA MET A 1 19.31 -7.64 15.89
C MET A 1 18.62 -8.81 16.58
N GLY A 2 17.30 -8.90 16.53
CA GLY A 2 16.59 -10.07 17.08
C GLY A 2 16.76 -11.27 16.16
N GLN A 3 17.16 -12.43 16.69
CA GLN A 3 17.20 -13.69 15.96
C GLN A 3 16.01 -14.56 16.37
N ILE A 4 15.37 -15.18 15.38
CA ILE A 4 14.30 -16.16 15.60
C ILE A 4 14.86 -17.53 15.22
N ARG A 5 14.82 -18.49 16.14
CA ARG A 5 15.17 -19.89 15.85
C ARG A 5 13.96 -20.60 15.27
N ILE A 6 14.13 -21.24 14.13
CA ILE A 6 13.10 -22.04 13.47
C ILE A 6 13.66 -23.44 13.22
N LYS A 7 12.78 -24.44 13.19
CA LYS A 7 13.15 -25.79 12.77
C LYS A 7 13.34 -25.83 11.26
N ASP A 8 14.20 -26.72 10.77
CA ASP A 8 14.52 -26.82 9.35
C ASP A 8 13.29 -27.15 8.50
N GLU A 9 12.37 -27.97 9.02
CA GLU A 9 11.12 -28.33 8.33
C GLU A 9 10.17 -27.14 8.17
N ALA A 10 10.30 -26.12 9.02
CA ALA A 10 9.49 -24.90 8.95
C ALA A 10 10.01 -23.89 7.92
N LEU A 11 11.29 -23.98 7.52
CA LEU A 11 11.90 -23.01 6.61
C LEU A 11 11.19 -22.96 5.22
N PRO A 12 10.90 -24.08 4.54
CA PRO A 12 10.16 -24.06 3.27
C PRO A 12 8.76 -23.45 3.40
N ILE A 13 8.09 -23.68 4.52
CA ILE A 13 6.76 -23.14 4.81
C ILE A 13 6.83 -21.63 4.94
N LEU A 14 7.83 -21.11 5.66
CA LEU A 14 8.04 -19.67 5.81
C LEU A 14 8.40 -19.01 4.47
N LYS A 15 9.29 -19.62 3.67
CA LYS A 15 9.63 -19.12 2.33
C LYS A 15 8.39 -19.02 1.44
N SER A 16 7.57 -20.07 1.40
CA SER A 16 6.34 -20.08 0.59
C SER A 16 5.32 -19.05 1.08
N GLY A 17 5.16 -18.88 2.40
CA GLY A 17 4.33 -17.86 3.01
C GLY A 17 4.75 -16.44 2.61
N ILE A 18 6.06 -16.16 2.56
CA ILE A 18 6.57 -14.84 2.15
C ILE A 18 6.33 -14.60 0.66
N VAL A 19 6.58 -15.60 -0.20
CA VAL A 19 6.28 -15.50 -1.64
C VAL A 19 4.78 -15.25 -1.87
N PHE A 20 3.91 -15.96 -1.15
CA PHE A 20 2.47 -15.75 -1.21
C PHE A 20 2.08 -14.33 -0.77
N LYS A 21 2.61 -13.87 0.36
CA LYS A 21 2.37 -12.51 0.86
C LYS A 21 2.83 -11.46 -0.14
N LYS A 22 4.00 -11.63 -0.78
CA LYS A 22 4.51 -10.74 -1.83
C LYS A 22 3.51 -10.64 -2.99
N LYS A 23 3.01 -11.78 -3.49
CA LYS A 23 2.00 -11.82 -4.56
C LYS A 23 0.70 -11.11 -4.15
N LEU A 24 0.22 -11.37 -2.93
CA LEU A 24 -0.97 -10.72 -2.39
C LEU A 24 -0.82 -9.20 -2.30
N LEU A 25 0.32 -8.70 -1.83
CA LEU A 25 0.59 -7.27 -1.76
C LEU A 25 0.62 -6.63 -3.15
N SER A 26 1.22 -7.27 -4.15
CA SER A 26 1.23 -6.78 -5.54
C SER A 26 -0.19 -6.60 -6.08
N VAL A 27 -1.07 -7.58 -5.91
CA VAL A 27 -2.48 -7.49 -6.36
C VAL A 27 -3.21 -6.34 -5.67
N LYS A 28 -2.99 -6.16 -4.35
CA LYS A 28 -3.60 -5.05 -3.61
C LYS A 28 -3.10 -3.69 -4.09
N ILE A 29 -1.80 -3.55 -4.32
CA ILE A 29 -1.18 -2.31 -4.85
C ILE A 29 -1.80 -1.94 -6.19
N GLU A 30 -1.93 -2.90 -7.11
CA GLU A 30 -2.55 -2.66 -8.41
C GLU A 30 -4.00 -2.20 -8.29
N ASN A 31 -4.78 -2.77 -7.36
CA ASN A 31 -6.16 -2.36 -7.12
C ASN A 31 -6.23 -0.91 -6.59
N TYR A 32 -5.48 -0.60 -5.54
CA TYR A 32 -5.47 0.76 -4.98
C TYR A 32 -4.95 1.78 -6.00
N LEU A 33 -3.93 1.43 -6.81
CA LEU A 33 -3.42 2.31 -7.86
C LEU A 33 -4.48 2.61 -8.92
N LYS A 34 -5.31 1.63 -9.30
CA LYS A 34 -6.43 1.85 -10.22
C LYS A 34 -7.45 2.83 -9.62
N ARG A 35 -7.78 2.68 -8.34
CA ARG A 35 -8.69 3.59 -7.62
C ARG A 35 -8.13 5.00 -7.52
N LEU A 36 -6.85 5.16 -7.18
CA LEU A 36 -6.16 6.46 -7.17
C LEU A 36 -6.25 7.14 -8.54
N LYS A 37 -5.90 6.42 -9.62
CA LYS A 37 -6.00 6.95 -10.98
C LYS A 37 -7.42 7.38 -11.36
N ALA A 38 -8.45 6.71 -10.83
CA ALA A 38 -9.84 7.10 -11.07
C ALA A 38 -10.16 8.44 -10.40
N PHE A 39 -9.77 8.64 -9.14
CA PHE A 39 -9.90 9.94 -8.47
C PHE A 39 -9.09 11.03 -9.18
N GLU A 40 -7.84 10.74 -9.54
CA GLU A 40 -6.96 11.70 -10.22
C GLU A 40 -7.57 12.17 -11.54
N LYS A 41 -8.17 11.25 -12.29
CA LYS A 41 -8.88 11.55 -13.53
C LYS A 41 -10.17 12.35 -13.28
N LYS A 42 -10.99 11.96 -12.29
CA LYS A 42 -12.25 12.61 -11.94
C LYS A 42 -12.02 14.09 -11.55
N HIS A 43 -11.03 14.34 -10.72
CA HIS A 43 -10.73 15.69 -10.19
C HIS A 43 -9.66 16.45 -10.96
N LYS A 44 -9.07 15.83 -12.01
CA LYS A 44 -7.94 16.38 -12.79
C LYS A 44 -6.80 16.85 -11.88
N MET A 45 -6.50 16.07 -10.83
CA MET A 45 -5.58 16.42 -9.77
C MET A 45 -4.75 15.21 -9.39
N LYS A 46 -3.43 15.34 -9.31
CA LYS A 46 -2.57 14.24 -8.81
C LYS A 46 -2.78 14.02 -7.30
N SER A 47 -2.58 12.79 -6.85
CA SER A 47 -2.77 12.42 -5.44
C SER A 47 -1.88 13.22 -4.48
N GLU A 48 -0.66 13.59 -4.87
CA GLU A 48 0.21 14.43 -4.04
C GLU A 48 -0.33 15.84 -3.87
N THR A 49 -0.89 16.41 -4.95
CA THR A 49 -1.54 17.73 -4.91
C THR A 49 -2.82 17.70 -4.09
N PHE A 50 -3.61 16.62 -4.23
CA PHE A 50 -4.79 16.37 -3.41
C PHE A 50 -4.42 16.37 -1.93
N LEU A 51 -3.44 15.57 -1.52
CA LEU A 51 -3.01 15.47 -0.11
C LEU A 51 -2.58 16.84 0.44
N GLY A 52 -1.83 17.61 -0.35
CA GLY A 52 -1.40 18.95 0.04
C GLY A 52 -2.56 19.95 0.21
N LYS A 53 -3.65 19.80 -0.55
CA LYS A 53 -4.86 20.62 -0.39
C LYS A 53 -5.75 20.14 0.76
N PHE A 54 -5.91 18.82 0.90
CA PHE A 54 -6.67 18.19 1.97
C PHE A 54 -6.14 18.60 3.34
N ASN A 55 -4.82 18.46 3.55
CA ASN A 55 -4.16 18.83 4.81
C ASN A 55 -4.22 20.33 5.14
N LYS A 56 -4.51 21.18 4.15
CA LYS A 56 -4.70 22.63 4.33
C LYS A 56 -6.16 23.02 4.50
N GLY A 57 -7.09 22.05 4.54
CA GLY A 57 -8.53 22.31 4.63
C GLY A 57 -9.11 22.98 3.38
N LYS A 58 -8.51 22.81 2.20
CA LYS A 58 -8.88 23.55 0.96
C LYS A 58 -9.87 22.83 0.04
N LEU A 59 -10.35 21.65 0.43
CA LEU A 59 -11.21 20.80 -0.40
C LEU A 59 -12.68 20.82 0.03
N GLY A 60 -13.01 21.47 1.17
CA GLY A 60 -14.34 21.41 1.76
C GLY A 60 -14.61 20.05 2.40
N ASP A 61 -15.89 19.73 2.62
CA ASP A 61 -16.34 18.62 3.46
C ASP A 61 -17.01 17.48 2.67
N ASP A 62 -16.71 17.35 1.37
CA ASP A 62 -17.23 16.24 0.58
C ASP A 62 -16.60 14.91 1.05
N GLU A 63 -17.44 13.89 1.25
CA GLU A 63 -17.05 12.55 1.66
C GLU A 63 -16.03 11.93 0.69
N GLU A 64 -16.08 12.29 -0.59
CA GLU A 64 -15.16 11.76 -1.60
C GLU A 64 -13.68 12.07 -1.30
N TRP A 65 -13.40 13.15 -0.56
CA TRP A 65 -12.05 13.47 -0.14
C TRP A 65 -11.53 12.51 0.92
N LEU A 66 -12.41 12.06 1.84
CA LEU A 66 -12.06 11.05 2.83
C LEU A 66 -11.83 9.69 2.17
N ASP A 67 -12.65 9.34 1.18
CA ASP A 67 -12.45 8.12 0.39
C ASP A 67 -11.12 8.13 -0.36
N TRP A 68 -10.77 9.26 -1.00
CA TRP A 68 -9.49 9.38 -1.70
C TRP A 68 -8.32 9.29 -0.71
N LEU A 69 -8.40 9.97 0.44
CA LEU A 69 -7.39 9.87 1.49
C LEU A 69 -7.20 8.42 1.95
N PHE A 70 -8.29 7.72 2.26
CA PHE A 70 -8.25 6.32 2.67
C PHE A 70 -7.52 5.45 1.64
N VAL A 71 -7.87 5.61 0.35
CA VAL A 71 -7.24 4.85 -0.74
C VAL A 71 -5.74 5.15 -0.84
N TYR A 72 -5.36 6.43 -0.70
CA TYR A 72 -3.97 6.86 -0.77
C TYR A 72 -3.13 6.30 0.39
N GLU A 73 -3.65 6.39 1.61
CA GLU A 73 -2.98 5.84 2.80
C GLU A 73 -2.88 4.32 2.74
N ALA A 74 -3.95 3.64 2.30
CA ALA A 74 -3.96 2.19 2.12
C ALA A 74 -2.91 1.74 1.08
N TYR A 75 -2.81 2.46 -0.04
CA TYR A 75 -1.78 2.23 -1.06
C TYR A 75 -0.38 2.32 -0.45
N ASN A 76 -0.07 3.45 0.21
CA ASN A 76 1.26 3.69 0.79
C ASN A 76 1.62 2.63 1.84
N LYS A 77 0.68 2.29 2.74
CA LYS A 77 0.91 1.28 3.77
C LYS A 77 1.24 -0.09 3.19
N ILE A 78 0.60 -0.49 2.10
CA ILE A 78 0.83 -1.78 1.45
C ILE A 78 2.12 -1.74 0.62
N TYR A 79 2.42 -0.61 -0.02
CA TYR A 79 3.66 -0.39 -0.74
C TYR A 79 4.88 -0.50 0.19
N GLU A 80 4.83 0.12 1.37
CA GLU A 80 5.91 0.00 2.38
C GLU A 80 6.05 -1.44 2.91
N GLN A 81 4.95 -2.15 3.17
CA GLN A 81 5.02 -3.57 3.52
C GLN A 81 5.68 -4.41 2.41
N LYS A 82 5.39 -4.08 1.14
CA LYS A 82 5.97 -4.79 0.01
C LYS A 82 7.47 -4.52 -0.11
N LYS A 83 7.92 -3.28 0.10
CA LYS A 83 9.36 -2.95 0.15
C LYS A 83 10.10 -3.76 1.19
N ILE A 84 9.54 -3.90 2.39
CA ILE A 84 10.15 -4.72 3.45
C ILE A 84 10.33 -6.16 2.97
N ILE A 85 9.28 -6.75 2.38
CA ILE A 85 9.32 -8.13 1.88
C ILE A 85 10.29 -8.29 0.71
N ASP A 86 10.35 -7.32 -0.20
CA ASP A 86 11.25 -7.34 -1.35
C ASP A 86 12.72 -7.17 -0.93
N GLY A 87 12.98 -6.53 0.21
CA GLY A 87 14.30 -6.43 0.83
C GLY A 87 14.75 -7.68 1.60
N LEU A 88 13.89 -8.69 1.76
CA LEU A 88 14.28 -9.96 2.37
C LEU A 88 15.12 -10.78 1.39
N SER A 89 16.37 -11.08 1.76
CA SER A 89 17.19 -12.07 1.06
C SER A 89 16.73 -13.48 1.46
N LEU A 90 15.87 -14.09 0.65
CA LEU A 90 15.28 -15.42 0.88
C LEU A 90 15.90 -16.50 -0.01
#